data_AF-A0A061SAV6-F1
#
_entry.id   AF-A0A061SAV6-F1
#
_cell.length_a   1.000
_cell.length_b   1.000
_cell.length_c   1.000
_cell.angle_alpha   90.00
_cell.angle_beta   90.00
_cell.angle_gamma   90.00
#
_symmetry.space_group_name_H-M   'P 1'
#
loop_
_entity.id
_entity.type
_entity.pdbx_description
1 polymer ?
#
loop_
_entity_poly.entity_id
_entity_poly.type
_entity_poly.pdbx_seq_one_letter_code
_entity_poly.pdbx_strand_id
1 'polypeptide(L)'
;AILLSAAVLWCTEAVPLYVTSMAIPFFAVTLGALLDGEGRRMPAPDAVHRVFSVMFSQTVMLLLGGFTMASALSKHLIAKRLAIMVLRQVGRQPANVLLASMSIALFSSMWISNVAAPVLCYSIVQPILRTLAA
;
A
#
# COMPACT_ATOMS: atom_id res chain seq x y z
N ALA A 1 26.92 1.37 -9.73
CA ALA A 1 26.10 1.85 -10.87
C ALA A 1 24.61 1.57 -10.66
N ILE A 2 24.18 0.29 -10.56
CA ILE A 2 22.76 -0.11 -10.45
C ILE A 2 22.01 0.66 -9.34
N LEU A 3 22.61 0.77 -8.13
CA LEU A 3 22.03 1.50 -7.00
C LEU A 3 21.77 2.99 -7.31
N LEU A 4 22.76 3.68 -7.89
CA LEU A 4 22.66 5.10 -8.23
C LEU A 4 21.58 5.34 -9.29
N SER A 5 21.55 4.50 -10.34
CA SER A 5 20.51 4.58 -11.37
C SER A 5 19.11 4.32 -10.80
N ALA A 6 18.95 3.33 -9.91
CA ALA A 6 17.68 3.05 -9.26
C ALA A 6 17.21 4.21 -8.37
N ALA A 7 18.12 4.79 -7.57
CA ALA A 7 17.82 5.92 -6.71
C ALA A 7 17.38 7.16 -7.50
N VAL A 8 18.08 7.50 -8.58
CA VAL A 8 17.70 8.64 -9.44
C VAL A 8 16.34 8.39 -10.09
N LEU A 9 16.09 7.17 -10.61
CA LEU A 9 14.81 6.83 -11.23
C LEU A 9 13.64 6.83 -10.24
N TRP A 10 13.86 6.43 -8.99
CA TRP A 10 12.85 6.53 -7.93
C TRP A 10 12.58 7.97 -7.52
N CYS A 11 13.62 8.80 -7.33
CA CYS A 11 13.44 10.20 -6.93
C CYS A 11 12.80 11.06 -8.02
N THR A 12 13.10 10.77 -9.30
CA THR A 12 12.57 11.54 -10.43
C THR A 12 11.21 11.05 -10.92
N GLU A 13 10.79 9.85 -10.52
CA GLU A 13 9.57 9.16 -11.02
C GLU A 13 9.42 9.19 -12.55
N ALA A 14 10.52 9.33 -13.31
CA ALA A 14 10.50 9.41 -14.77
C ALA A 14 9.93 8.14 -15.41
N VAL A 15 10.05 7.02 -14.69
CA VAL A 15 9.48 5.72 -15.02
C VAL A 15 8.72 5.22 -13.79
N PRO A 16 7.55 4.58 -13.93
CA PRO A 16 6.79 4.09 -12.78
C PRO A 16 7.61 3.22 -11.84
N LEU A 17 7.45 3.43 -10.52
CA LEU A 17 8.23 2.77 -9.46
C LEU A 17 8.27 1.24 -9.58
N TYR A 18 7.18 0.61 -10.02
CA TYR A 18 7.13 -0.85 -10.19
C TYR A 18 8.02 -1.32 -11.35
N VAL A 19 8.11 -0.55 -12.45
CA VAL A 19 8.95 -0.88 -13.61
C VAL A 19 10.42 -0.77 -13.24
N THR A 20 10.81 0.31 -12.56
CA THR A 20 12.19 0.50 -12.09
C THR A 20 12.58 -0.58 -11.08
N SER A 21 11.67 -0.96 -10.19
CA SER A 21 11.89 -2.05 -9.22
C SER A 21 12.05 -3.42 -9.89
N MET A 22 11.32 -3.72 -10.97
CA MET A 22 11.49 -4.96 -11.75
C MET A 22 12.77 -4.97 -12.58
N ALA A 23 13.24 -3.81 -13.04
CA ALA A 23 14.46 -3.69 -13.81
C ALA A 23 15.72 -4.00 -12.97
N ILE A 24 15.69 -3.74 -11.66
CA ILE A 24 16.84 -3.99 -10.76
C ILE A 24 17.23 -5.48 -10.73
N PRO A 25 16.33 -6.44 -10.43
CA PRO A 25 16.57 -7.88 -10.59
C PRO A 25 17.18 -8.28 -11.93
N PHE A 26 16.60 -7.77 -13.02
CA PHE A 26 17.03 -8.09 -14.38
C PHE A 26 18.48 -7.64 -14.61
N PHE A 27 18.80 -6.37 -14.35
CA PHE A 27 20.15 -5.86 -14.51
C PHE A 27 21.15 -6.46 -13.52
N ALA A 28 20.72 -6.80 -12.30
CA ALA A 28 21.59 -7.43 -11.32
C ALA A 28 22.07 -8.82 -11.78
N VAL A 29 21.18 -9.61 -12.40
CA VAL A 29 21.52 -10.93 -12.95
C VAL A 29 22.31 -10.80 -14.25
N THR A 30 21.87 -9.99 -15.22
CA THR A 30 22.52 -9.91 -16.54
C THR A 30 23.93 -9.33 -16.47
N LEU A 31 24.19 -8.42 -15.52
CA LEU A 31 25.51 -7.81 -15.33
C LEU A 31 26.40 -8.61 -14.37
N GLY A 32 25.93 -9.74 -13.83
CA GLY A 32 26.68 -10.57 -12.88
C GLY A 32 27.06 -9.81 -11.61
N ALA A 33 26.17 -8.93 -11.14
CA ALA A 33 26.43 -8.05 -10.01
C ALA A 33 26.22 -8.73 -8.65
N LEU A 34 25.60 -9.93 -8.63
CA LEU A 34 25.44 -10.72 -7.42
C LEU A 34 26.72 -11.50 -7.08
N LEU A 35 27.15 -11.36 -5.83
CA LEU A 35 28.30 -12.04 -5.26
C LEU A 35 27.81 -13.10 -4.28
N ASP A 36 28.48 -14.25 -4.29
CA ASP A 36 28.27 -15.34 -3.34
C ASP A 36 28.89 -15.02 -1.97
N GLY A 37 28.63 -15.86 -0.96
CA GLY A 37 29.14 -15.70 0.40
C GLY A 37 30.68 -15.61 0.50
N GLU A 38 31.39 -16.08 -0.52
CA GLU A 38 32.86 -16.01 -0.63
C GLU A 38 33.35 -14.85 -1.53
N GLY A 39 32.47 -13.94 -1.94
CA GLY A 39 32.81 -12.77 -2.76
C GLY A 39 33.07 -13.10 -4.25
N ARG A 40 32.71 -14.30 -4.71
CA ARG A 40 32.80 -14.71 -6.12
C ARG A 40 31.50 -14.37 -6.85
N ARG A 41 31.57 -14.07 -8.16
CA ARG A 41 30.35 -13.83 -8.96
C ARG A 41 29.48 -15.08 -8.98
N MET A 42 28.22 -14.94 -8.61
CA MET A 42 27.27 -16.06 -8.69
C MET A 42 27.00 -16.41 -10.15
N PRO A 43 26.90 -17.72 -10.48
CA PRO A 43 26.42 -18.12 -11.79
C PRO A 43 24.95 -17.71 -11.96
N ALA A 44 24.55 -17.43 -13.20
CA ALA A 44 23.20 -16.97 -13.54
C ALA A 44 22.04 -17.78 -12.91
N PRO A 45 22.03 -19.13 -12.91
CA PRO A 45 20.94 -19.89 -12.30
C PRO A 45 20.78 -19.63 -10.79
N ASP A 46 21.88 -19.58 -10.05
CA ASP A 46 21.85 -19.37 -8.59
C ASP A 46 21.48 -17.92 -8.24
N ALA A 47 21.97 -16.97 -9.04
CA ALA A 47 21.63 -15.56 -8.92
C ALA A 47 20.12 -15.33 -9.11
N VAL A 48 19.52 -15.95 -10.12
CA VAL A 48 18.06 -15.90 -10.36
C VAL A 48 17.32 -16.49 -9.18
N HIS A 49 17.69 -17.69 -8.71
CA HIS A 49 17.03 -18.31 -7.57
C HIS A 49 17.09 -17.41 -6.31
N ARG A 50 18.25 -16.78 -6.06
CA ARG A 50 18.42 -15.88 -4.93
C ARG A 50 17.53 -14.64 -5.05
N VAL A 51 17.49 -14.01 -6.21
CA VAL A 51 16.66 -12.83 -6.46
C VAL A 51 15.17 -13.16 -6.26
N PHE A 52 14.69 -14.27 -6.84
CA PHE A 52 13.30 -14.71 -6.68
C PHE A 52 12.96 -15.02 -5.21
N SER A 53 13.90 -15.61 -4.45
CA SER A 53 13.70 -15.87 -3.02
C SER A 53 13.46 -14.58 -2.21
N VAL A 54 14.10 -13.48 -2.58
CA VAL A 54 13.94 -12.18 -1.92
C VAL A 54 12.63 -11.50 -2.36
N MET A 55 12.29 -11.60 -3.66
CA MET A 55 11.04 -11.07 -4.20
C MET A 55 9.81 -11.71 -3.57
N PHE A 56 9.87 -13.01 -3.30
CA PHE A 56 8.81 -13.78 -2.62
C PHE A 56 9.08 -13.99 -1.14
N SER A 57 9.74 -13.03 -0.48
CA SER A 57 9.96 -13.10 0.96
C SER A 57 8.64 -13.12 1.74
N GLN A 58 8.67 -13.70 2.95
CA GLN A 58 7.52 -13.81 3.84
C GLN A 58 6.83 -12.45 4.08
N THR A 59 7.60 -11.36 4.16
CA THR A 59 7.08 -10.00 4.32
C THR A 59 6.26 -9.55 3.11
N VAL A 60 6.75 -9.78 1.89
CA VAL A 60 6.02 -9.42 0.66
C VAL A 60 4.72 -10.24 0.56
N MET A 61 4.78 -11.53 0.86
CA MET A 61 3.60 -12.40 0.84
C MET A 61 2.56 -11.99 1.89
N LEU A 62 3.02 -11.59 3.10
CA LEU A 62 2.15 -11.07 4.16
C LEU A 62 1.46 -9.77 3.73
N LEU A 63 2.19 -8.83 3.12
CA LEU A 63 1.63 -7.59 2.61
C LEU A 63 0.64 -7.83 1.47
N LEU A 64 0.94 -8.75 0.56
CA LEU A 64 0.03 -9.16 -0.51
C LEU A 64 -1.28 -9.73 0.05
N GLY A 65 -1.20 -10.59 1.06
CA GLY A 65 -2.37 -11.11 1.78
C GLY A 65 -3.16 -10.00 2.48
N GLY A 66 -2.46 -9.08 3.16
CA GLY A 66 -3.06 -7.91 3.81
C GLY A 66 -3.84 -7.02 2.84
N PHE A 67 -3.24 -6.66 1.71
CA PHE A 67 -3.90 -5.86 0.69
C PHE A 67 -5.04 -6.59 -0.01
N THR A 68 -4.92 -7.91 -0.19
CA THR A 68 -6.01 -8.74 -0.74
C THR A 68 -7.22 -8.74 0.19
N MET A 69 -7.01 -8.94 1.50
CA MET A 69 -8.07 -8.86 2.51
C MET A 69 -8.68 -7.46 2.58
N ALA A 70 -7.84 -6.41 2.59
CA ALA A 70 -8.27 -5.02 2.58
C ALA A 70 -9.15 -4.70 1.35
N SER A 71 -8.76 -5.19 0.17
CA SER A 71 -9.52 -5.05 -1.08
C SER A 71 -10.85 -5.80 -1.03
N ALA A 72 -10.87 -7.03 -0.51
CA ALA A 72 -12.10 -7.80 -0.32
C ALA A 72 -13.09 -7.07 0.63
N LEU A 73 -12.62 -6.59 1.78
CA LEU A 73 -13.43 -5.81 2.73
C LEU A 73 -13.98 -4.53 2.09
N SER A 74 -13.17 -3.87 1.26
CA SER A 74 -13.56 -2.67 0.51
C SER A 74 -14.62 -2.96 -0.55
N LYS A 75 -14.49 -4.07 -1.29
CA LYS A 75 -15.47 -4.52 -2.29
C LYS A 75 -16.83 -4.81 -1.68
N HIS A 76 -16.87 -5.36 -0.46
CA HIS A 76 -18.11 -5.62 0.28
C HIS A 76 -18.63 -4.40 1.06
N LEU A 77 -17.95 -3.24 0.96
CA LEU A 77 -18.31 -2.00 1.66
C LEU A 77 -18.50 -2.20 3.18
N ILE A 78 -17.82 -3.20 3.76
CA ILE A 78 -17.99 -3.55 5.19
C ILE A 78 -17.52 -2.40 6.07
N ALA A 79 -16.39 -1.79 5.71
CA ALA A 79 -15.88 -0.59 6.38
C ALA A 79 -16.89 0.57 6.34
N LYS A 80 -17.56 0.78 5.21
CA LYS A 80 -18.61 1.82 5.07
C LYS A 80 -19.83 1.51 5.94
N ARG A 81 -20.29 0.26 6.00
CA ARG A 81 -21.43 -0.14 6.84
C ARG A 81 -21.12 0.01 8.33
N LEU A 82 -19.92 -0.40 8.76
CA LEU A 82 -19.45 -0.21 10.13
C LEU A 82 -19.36 1.27 10.50
N ALA A 83 -18.78 2.09 9.62
CA ALA A 83 -18.70 3.53 9.83
C ALA A 83 -20.09 4.16 9.99
N ILE A 84 -21.04 3.83 9.12
CA ILE A 84 -22.42 4.32 9.21
C ILE A 84 -23.10 3.84 10.50
N MET A 85 -22.89 2.59 10.95
CA MET A 85 -23.45 2.13 12.23
C MET A 85 -22.92 2.94 13.41
N VAL A 86 -21.61 3.17 13.48
CA VAL A 86 -20.99 3.99 14.53
C VAL A 86 -21.53 5.43 14.48
N LEU A 87 -21.62 6.01 13.28
CA LEU A 87 -22.17 7.35 13.08
C LEU A 87 -23.64 7.48 13.45
N ARG A 88 -24.45 6.44 13.30
CA ARG A 88 -25.86 6.45 13.76
C ARG A 88 -25.96 6.46 15.28
N GLN A 89 -24.93 5.99 15.98
CA GLN A 89 -24.87 5.94 17.44
C GLN A 89 -24.32 7.25 18.03
N VAL A 90 -23.54 7.98 17.24
CA VAL A 90 -23.04 9.32 17.54
C VAL A 90 -24.15 10.32 17.22
N GLY A 91 -24.60 11.10 18.21
CA GLY A 91 -25.75 12.00 18.08
C GLY A 91 -25.62 13.09 17.01
N ARG A 92 -26.64 13.94 16.85
CA ARG A 92 -26.77 14.94 15.77
C ARG A 92 -25.83 16.15 15.85
N GLN A 93 -24.91 16.22 16.82
CA GLN A 93 -24.01 17.36 16.94
C GLN A 93 -22.84 17.26 15.94
N PRO A 94 -22.59 18.30 15.11
CA PRO A 94 -21.61 18.24 14.03
C PRO A 94 -20.17 18.01 14.53
N ALA A 95 -19.82 18.52 15.71
CA ALA A 95 -18.51 18.30 16.32
C ALA A 95 -18.25 16.82 16.65
N ASN A 96 -19.26 16.12 17.21
CA ASN A 96 -19.13 14.70 17.58
C ASN A 96 -19.08 13.80 16.35
N VAL A 97 -19.87 14.13 15.31
CA VAL A 97 -19.86 13.42 14.02
C VAL A 97 -18.51 13.56 13.33
N LEU A 98 -17.90 14.75 13.36
CA LEU A 98 -16.58 14.98 12.79
C LEU A 98 -15.51 14.17 13.54
N LEU A 99 -15.53 14.20 14.88
CA LEU A 99 -14.57 13.50 15.71
C LEU A 99 -14.68 11.97 15.53
N ALA A 100 -15.92 11.45 15.47
CA ALA A 100 -16.17 10.05 15.16
C ALA A 100 -15.65 9.67 13.76
N SER A 101 -15.87 10.52 12.75
CA SER A 101 -15.33 10.31 11.40
C SER A 101 -13.80 10.27 11.39
N MET A 102 -13.14 11.16 12.13
CA MET A 102 -11.67 11.17 12.25
C MET A 102 -11.14 9.93 12.97
N SER A 103 -11.81 9.46 14.03
CA SER A 103 -11.44 8.22 14.70
C SER A 103 -11.62 6.99 13.81
N ILE A 104 -12.74 6.89 13.08
CA ILE A 104 -12.97 5.80 12.12
C ILE A 104 -11.90 5.84 11.01
N ALA A 105 -11.52 7.03 10.54
CA ALA A 105 -10.43 7.19 9.57
C ALA A 105 -9.11 6.63 10.11
N LEU A 106 -8.76 7.00 11.35
CA LEU A 106 -7.53 6.60 12.01
C LEU A 106 -7.45 5.07 12.15
N PHE A 107 -8.50 4.45 12.69
CA PHE A 107 -8.57 3.00 12.82
C PHE A 107 -8.61 2.32 11.46
N SER A 108 -9.36 2.83 10.48
CA SER A 108 -9.39 2.23 9.14
C SER A 108 -8.03 2.32 8.42
N SER A 109 -7.25 3.37 8.68
CA SER A 109 -5.92 3.59 8.08
C SER A 109 -4.90 2.55 8.56
N MET A 110 -5.01 2.12 9.82
CA MET A 110 -4.12 1.14 10.44
C MET A 110 -4.31 -0.29 9.88
N TRP A 111 -5.51 -0.66 9.42
CA TRP A 111 -5.81 -2.03 8.98
C TRP A 111 -5.93 -2.21 7.45
N ILE A 112 -6.36 -1.20 6.70
CA ILE A 112 -6.70 -1.37 5.28
C ILE A 112 -5.58 -0.82 4.39
N SER A 113 -5.40 0.51 4.38
CA SER A 113 -4.36 1.21 3.66
C SER A 113 -4.59 2.71 3.85
N ASN A 114 -3.51 3.48 3.95
CA ASN A 114 -3.55 4.94 4.01
C ASN A 114 -4.24 5.60 2.80
N VAL A 115 -4.44 4.87 1.69
CA VAL A 115 -5.18 5.35 0.50
C VAL A 115 -6.70 5.13 0.62
N ALA A 116 -7.15 4.12 1.38
CA ALA A 116 -8.57 3.77 1.48
C ALA A 116 -9.32 4.59 2.55
N ALA A 117 -8.64 4.95 3.64
CA ALA A 117 -9.23 5.72 4.73
C ALA A 117 -9.80 7.10 4.28
N PRO A 118 -9.10 7.90 3.45
CA PRO A 118 -9.63 9.18 2.97
C PRO A 118 -10.88 9.03 2.09
N VAL A 119 -10.95 7.99 1.24
CA VAL A 119 -12.09 7.72 0.36
C VAL A 119 -13.35 7.39 1.17
N LEU A 120 -13.18 6.66 2.28
CA LEU A 120 -14.27 6.37 3.23
C LEU A 120 -14.75 7.64 3.93
N CYS A 121 -13.83 8.48 4.42
CA CYS A 121 -14.18 9.78 5.02
C CYS A 121 -14.94 10.67 4.04
N TYR A 122 -14.46 10.78 2.80
CA TYR A 122 -15.12 11.56 1.76
C TYR A 122 -16.56 11.08 1.54
N SER A 123 -16.76 9.77 1.43
CA SER A 123 -18.09 9.16 1.25
C SER A 123 -19.06 9.41 2.41
N ILE A 124 -18.55 9.63 3.62
CA ILE A 124 -19.31 9.90 4.85
C ILE A 124 -19.65 11.39 4.97
N VAL A 125 -18.70 12.25 4.64
CA VAL A 125 -18.82 13.71 4.78
C VAL A 125 -19.67 14.31 3.64
N GLN A 126 -19.64 13.73 2.44
CA GLN A 126 -20.40 14.22 1.29
C GLN A 126 -21.93 14.37 1.54
N PRO A 127 -22.63 13.39 2.15
CA PRO A 127 -24.05 13.56 2.55
C PRO A 127 -24.28 14.70 3.55
N ILE A 128 -23.40 14.85 4.54
CA ILE A 128 -23.52 15.86 5.61
C ILE A 128 -23.34 17.27 5.02
N LEU A 129 -22.37 17.45 4.13
CA LEU A 129 -22.15 18.72 3.42
C LEU A 129 -23.35 19.09 2.54
N ARG A 130 -23.97 18.10 1.87
CA ARG A 130 -25.17 18.35 1.06
C ARG A 130 -26.38 18.80 1.88
N THR A 131 -26.53 18.34 3.12
CA THR A 131 -27.62 18.76 4.01
C THR A 131 -27.40 20.13 4.66
N LEU A 132 -26.17 20.67 4.65
CA LEU A 132 -25.85 21.99 5.19
C LEU A 132 -25.92 23.11 4.13
N ALA A 133 -25.82 22.75 2.85
CA ALA A 133 -25.89 23.69 1.72
C ALA A 133 -27.32 23.94 1.22
N ALA A 134 -28.33 23.35 1.86
CA ALA A 134 -29.76 23.58 1.65
C ALA A 134 -30.34 24.25 2.90
#